data_AF-G7VU36-F1
#
_entry.id   AF-G7VU36-F1
#
_cell.length_a   1.000
_cell.length_b   1.000
_cell.length_c   1.000
_cell.angle_alpha   90.00
_cell.angle_beta   90.00
_cell.angle_gamma   90.00
#
_symmetry.space_group_name_H-M   'P 1'
#
loop_
_entity.id
_entity.type
_entity.pdbx_description
1 polymer ?
#
loop_
_entity_poly.entity_id
_entity_poly.type
_entity_poly.pdbx_seq_one_letter_code
_entity_poly.pdbx_strand_id
1 'polypeptide(L)' 'MSTEMLERRSEILKRNIHQLLVQENQHGVTRQENYTLHKMIRELHQTSHALNTSR' A
#
# COMPACT_ATOMS: atom_id res chain seq x y z
N MET A 1 0.46 -13.73 13.09
CA MET A 1 0.33 -13.62 11.63
C MET A 1 1.56 -14.25 11.01
N SER A 2 1.39 -15.16 10.05
CA SER A 2 2.53 -15.79 9.36
C SER A 2 3.25 -14.76 8.49
N THR A 3 4.57 -14.79 8.43
CA THR A 3 5.40 -13.88 7.61
C THR A 3 4.92 -13.82 6.15
N GLU A 4 4.53 -14.97 5.60
CA GLU A 4 3.95 -15.10 4.25
C GLU A 4 2.68 -14.25 4.03
N MET A 5 1.80 -14.15 5.04
CA MET A 5 0.61 -13.29 4.94
C MET A 5 0.98 -11.81 4.91
N LEU A 6 1.99 -11.40 5.66
CA LEU A 6 2.46 -10.02 5.67
C LEU A 6 3.16 -9.65 4.35
N GLU A 7 3.94 -10.57 3.77
CA GLU A 7 4.54 -10.40 2.46
C GLU A 7 3.48 -10.26 1.36
N ARG A 8 2.47 -11.14 1.37
CA ARG A 8 1.37 -11.08 0.41
C ARG A 8 0.56 -9.80 0.55
N ARG A 9 0.30 -9.34 1.79
CA ARG A 9 -0.35 -8.04 2.04
C ARG A 9 0.48 -6.88 1.50
N SER A 10 1.80 -6.93 1.68
CA SER A 10 2.74 -5.92 1.17
C SER A 10 2.70 -5.84 -0.36
N GLU A 11 2.71 -6.97 -1.07
CA GLU A 11 2.60 -6.99 -2.54
C GLU A 11 1.28 -6.41 -3.05
N ILE A 12 0.15 -6.78 -2.43
CA ILE A 12 -1.17 -6.27 -2.81
C ILE A 12 -1.23 -4.75 -2.63
N LEU A 13 -0.74 -4.25 -1.49
CA LEU A 13 -0.68 -2.81 -1.22
C LEU A 13 0.18 -2.08 -2.24
N LYS A 14 1.37 -2.61 -2.59
CA LYS A 14 2.24 -2.02 -3.62
C LYS A 14 1.55 -1.96 -4.99
N ARG A 15 0.85 -3.02 -5.41
CA ARG A 15 0.10 -3.04 -6.67
C ARG A 15 -1.00 -1.99 -6.69
N ASN A 16 -1.80 -1.90 -5.63
CA ASN A 16 -2.91 -0.95 -5.56
C ASN A 16 -2.42 0.51 -5.52
N ILE A 17 -1.34 0.78 -4.76
CA ILE A 17 -0.69 2.10 -4.73
C ILE A 17 -0.18 2.46 -6.13
N HIS A 18 0.47 1.53 -6.83
CA HIS A 18 0.98 1.77 -8.17
C HIS A 18 -0.14 2.10 -9.17
N GLN A 19 -1.25 1.34 -9.15
CA GLN A 19 -2.39 1.62 -10.02
C GLN A 19 -2.99 3.01 -9.76
N LEU A 20 -3.18 3.40 -8.49
CA LEU A 20 -3.69 4.73 -8.17
C LEU A 20 -2.73 5.84 -8.58
N LEU A 21 -1.41 5.64 -8.44
CA LEU A 21 -0.40 6.61 -8.89
C LEU A 21 -0.40 6.78 -10.41
N VAL A 22 -0.54 5.68 -11.16
CA VAL A 22 -0.67 5.74 -12.62
C VAL A 22 -1.94 6.51 -13.01
N GLN A 23 -3.06 6.25 -12.33
CA GLN A 23 -4.31 6.97 -12.55
C GLN A 23 -4.17 8.46 -12.21
N GLU A 24 -3.56 8.80 -11.06
CA GLU A 24 -3.27 10.18 -10.64
C GLU A 24 -2.43 10.91 -11.68
N ASN A 25 -1.38 10.28 -12.19
CA ASN A 25 -0.51 10.89 -13.19
C ASN A 25 -1.18 11.08 -14.55
N GLN A 26 -2.14 10.22 -14.93
CA GLN A 26 -2.78 10.27 -16.25
C GLN A 26 -4.02 11.16 -16.28
N HIS A 27 -4.87 11.08 -15.27
CA HIS A 27 -6.20 11.70 -15.26
C HIS A 27 -6.45 12.56 -14.01
N GLY A 28 -5.51 12.59 -13.07
CA GLY A 28 -5.76 13.04 -11.70
C GLY A 28 -6.53 12.00 -10.89
N VAL A 29 -6.57 12.21 -9.58
CA VAL A 29 -7.41 11.43 -8.66
C VAL A 29 -8.30 12.36 -7.86
N THR A 30 -9.45 11.82 -7.45
CA THR A 30 -10.33 12.50 -6.52
C THR A 30 -9.67 12.62 -5.14
N ARG A 31 -10.18 13.56 -4.33
CA ARG A 31 -9.74 13.72 -2.94
C ARG A 31 -9.89 12.43 -2.11
N GLN A 32 -10.93 11.63 -2.41
CA GLN A 32 -11.18 10.36 -1.74
C GLN A 32 -10.15 9.29 -2.13
N GLU A 33 -9.80 9.21 -3.40
CA GLU A 33 -8.76 8.31 -3.90
C GLU A 33 -7.39 8.72 -3.33
N ASN A 34 -7.08 10.00 -3.28
CA ASN A 34 -5.85 10.50 -2.68
C ASN A 34 -5.78 10.19 -1.17
N TYR A 35 -6.88 10.35 -0.43
CA TYR A 35 -6.96 9.91 0.97
C TYR A 35 -6.73 8.39 1.10
N THR A 36 -7.31 7.60 0.19
CA THR A 36 -7.15 6.15 0.14
C THR A 36 -5.72 5.75 -0.15
N LEU A 37 -5.05 6.43 -1.10
CA LEU A 37 -3.64 6.26 -1.41
C LEU A 37 -2.76 6.49 -0.18
N HIS A 38 -2.95 7.61 0.52
CA HIS A 38 -2.23 7.91 1.76
C HIS A 38 -2.48 6.89 2.88
N LYS A 39 -3.69 6.32 2.95
CA LYS A 39 -3.99 5.23 3.88
C LYS A 39 -3.24 3.95 3.50
N MET A 40 -3.24 3.56 2.23
CA MET A 40 -2.53 2.36 1.75
C MET A 40 -1.02 2.47 1.95
N ILE A 41 -0.43 3.65 1.73
CA ILE A 41 1.01 3.89 2.00
C ILE A 41 1.32 3.69 3.48
N ARG A 42 0.47 4.21 4.39
CA ARG A 42 0.63 3.99 5.84
C ARG A 42 0.52 2.52 6.21
N GLU A 43 -0.46 1.80 5.67
CA GLU A 43 -0.61 0.36 5.90
C GLU A 43 0.59 -0.44 5.37
N LEU A 44 1.17 -0.02 4.24
CA LEU A 44 2.38 -0.64 3.69
C LEU A 44 3.56 -0.47 4.64
N HIS A 45 3.77 0.75 5.18
CA HIS A 45 4.82 1.01 6.16
C HIS A 45 4.62 0.19 7.45
N GLN A 46 3.39 0.10 7.96
CA GLN A 46 3.07 -0.72 9.13
C GLN A 46 3.34 -2.21 8.87
N THR A 47 2.95 -2.71 7.70
CA THR A 47 3.18 -4.11 7.29
C THR A 47 4.68 -4.40 7.14
N SER A 48 5.43 -3.47 6.55
CA SER A 48 6.88 -3.58 6.40
C SER A 48 7.60 -3.52 7.75
N HIS A 49 7.13 -2.69 8.68
CA HIS A 49 7.65 -2.65 10.04
C HIS A 49 7.36 -3.97 10.77
N ALA A 50 6.13 -4.49 10.69
CA ALA A 50 5.76 -5.78 11.27
C ALA A 50 6.63 -6.94 10.75
N LEU A 51 6.89 -6.97 9.43
CA LEU A 51 7.81 -7.91 8.81
C LEU A 51 9.23 -7.79 9.36
N ASN A 52 9.74 -6.56 9.49
CA ASN A 52 11.09 -6.32 9.98
C ASN A 52 11.24 -6.67 11.46
N THR A 53 10.22 -6.42 12.28
CA THR A 53 10.21 -6.82 13.70
C THR A 53 9.99 -8.32 13.91
N SER A 54 9.47 -9.02 12.89
CA SER A 54 9.20 -10.47 12.94
C SER A 54 10.32 -11.31 12.31
N ARG A 55 11.36 -10.66 11.75
CA ARG A 55 12.61 -11.30 11.28
C ARG A 55 13.67 -11.24 12.36
#